data_AF-A0A8B7DJQ0-F1
#
_entry.id   AF-A0A8B7DJQ0-F1
#
_cell.length_a   1.000
_cell.length_b   1.000
_cell.length_c   1.000
_cell.angle_alpha   90.00
_cell.angle_beta   90.00
_cell.angle_gamma   90.00
#
_symmetry.space_group_name_H-M   'P 1'
#
loop_
_entity.id
_entity.type
_entity.pdbx_description
1 polymer ?
#
loop_
_entity_poly.entity_id
_entity_poly.type
_entity_poly.pdbx_seq_one_letter_code
_entity_poly.pdbx_strand_id
1 'polypeptide(L)'
;MELPNIGKNCSLSTCNQLDFLPIICDCCKKTFCKEHAHYDNHVCPTATLKDRRAPTCPLCNKIVSILPHESIDQKVIYDIFFLQFNPIL
;
A
#
# COMPACT_ATOMS: atom_id res chain seq x y z
N MET A 1 -34.55 20.25 -16.76
CA MET A 1 -33.20 19.70 -16.96
C MET A 1 -33.00 18.64 -15.88
N GLU A 2 -33.04 17.36 -16.23
CA GLU A 2 -32.68 16.31 -15.28
C GLU A 2 -31.15 16.19 -15.29
N LEU A 3 -30.51 16.31 -14.12
CA LEU A 3 -29.07 16.08 -13.97
C LEU A 3 -28.89 14.57 -13.73
N PRO A 4 -28.42 13.79 -14.71
CA PRO A 4 -28.30 12.36 -14.52
C PRO A 4 -27.12 12.05 -13.61
N ASN A 5 -27.37 11.37 -12.49
CA ASN A 5 -26.40 10.56 -11.76
C ASN A 5 -25.08 11.25 -11.39
N ILE A 6 -25.14 12.47 -10.84
CA ILE A 6 -23.97 13.17 -10.30
C ILE A 6 -23.59 12.52 -8.96
N GLY A 7 -22.41 11.89 -8.92
CA GLY A 7 -21.83 11.27 -7.74
C GLY A 7 -21.91 9.75 -7.69
N LYS A 8 -21.16 9.15 -6.74
CA LYS A 8 -21.21 7.71 -6.44
C LYS A 8 -21.32 7.48 -4.95
N ASN A 9 -22.00 6.41 -4.58
CA ASN A 9 -22.11 5.99 -3.20
C ASN A 9 -20.80 5.38 -2.68
N CYS A 10 -20.51 5.63 -1.41
CA CYS A 10 -19.45 4.97 -0.68
C CYS A 10 -19.67 3.45 -0.66
N SER A 11 -18.64 2.68 -1.02
CA SER A 11 -18.69 1.21 -1.08
C SER A 11 -18.63 0.55 0.30
N LEU A 12 -18.45 1.34 1.37
CA LEU A 12 -18.50 0.83 2.73
C LEU A 12 -19.96 0.58 3.13
N SER A 13 -20.25 -0.66 3.54
CA SER A 13 -21.59 -1.15 3.87
C SER A 13 -22.31 -0.33 4.95
N THR A 14 -21.55 0.30 5.85
CA THR A 14 -22.07 1.09 6.97
C THR A 14 -22.28 2.57 6.63
N CYS A 15 -21.83 3.05 5.46
CA CYS A 15 -21.87 4.46 5.09
C CYS A 15 -22.84 4.72 3.94
N ASN A 16 -22.62 4.08 2.79
CA ASN A 16 -23.41 4.24 1.54
C ASN A 16 -23.69 5.71 1.11
N GLN A 17 -22.94 6.68 1.64
CA GLN A 17 -23.11 8.11 1.38
C GLN A 17 -22.84 8.42 -0.10
N LEU A 18 -23.75 9.18 -0.73
CA LEU A 18 -23.54 9.71 -2.06
C LEU A 18 -22.51 10.85 -2.00
N ASP A 19 -21.38 10.68 -2.68
CA ASP A 19 -20.33 11.69 -2.78
C ASP A 19 -20.17 12.14 -4.23
N PHE A 20 -20.07 13.45 -4.43
CA PHE A 20 -19.92 14.07 -5.76
C PHE A 20 -18.46 14.07 -6.25
N LEU A 21 -17.52 13.81 -5.34
CA LEU A 21 -16.09 13.63 -5.62
C LEU A 21 -15.65 12.22 -5.17
N PRO A 22 -16.18 11.16 -5.80
CA PRO A 22 -15.87 9.80 -5.40
C PRO A 22 -14.38 9.49 -5.51
N ILE A 23 -13.81 8.93 -4.44
CA ILE A 23 -12.39 8.56 -4.37
C ILE A 23 -12.26 7.07 -4.60
N ILE A 24 -11.46 6.67 -5.60
CA ILE A 24 -11.20 5.27 -5.91
C ILE A 24 -9.98 4.81 -5.12
N CYS A 25 -10.16 3.80 -4.26
CA CYS A 25 -9.07 3.16 -3.56
C CYS A 25 -8.14 2.46 -4.56
N ASP A 26 -6.86 2.79 -4.52
CA ASP A 26 -5.86 2.25 -5.44
C ASP A 26 -5.48 0.80 -5.11
N CYS A 27 -5.75 0.32 -3.89
CA CYS A 27 -5.55 -1.06 -3.45
C CYS A 27 -6.71 -1.99 -3.83
N CYS A 28 -7.96 -1.64 -3.50
CA CYS A 28 -9.12 -2.53 -3.70
C CYS A 28 -10.04 -2.11 -4.87
N LYS A 29 -9.74 -0.99 -5.54
CA LYS A 29 -10.48 -0.43 -6.69
C LYS A 29 -11.95 -0.09 -6.43
N LYS A 30 -12.37 -0.08 -5.16
CA LYS A 30 -13.71 0.37 -4.72
C LYS A 30 -13.75 1.89 -4.53
N THR A 31 -14.96 2.46 -4.60
CA THR A 31 -15.20 3.90 -4.48
C THR A 31 -15.65 4.27 -3.08
N PHE A 32 -15.10 5.33 -2.49
CA PHE A 32 -15.43 5.78 -1.12
C PHE A 32 -15.65 7.30 -1.07
N CYS A 33 -16.39 7.75 -0.06
CA CYS A 33 -16.51 9.17 0.27
C CYS A 33 -15.24 9.69 0.94
N LYS A 34 -15.13 11.01 1.14
CA LYS A 34 -13.97 11.66 1.79
C LYS A 34 -13.59 11.02 3.13
N GLU A 35 -14.57 10.67 3.96
CA GLU A 35 -14.33 10.10 5.30
C GLU A 35 -13.81 8.66 5.25
N HIS A 36 -14.16 7.89 4.21
CA HIS A 36 -13.80 6.47 4.09
C HIS A 36 -12.71 6.21 3.03
N ALA A 37 -12.06 7.27 2.52
CA ALA A 37 -10.99 7.17 1.54
C ALA A 37 -9.72 6.50 2.09
N HIS A 38 -9.43 6.69 3.38
CA HIS A 38 -8.27 6.07 4.03
C HIS A 38 -8.44 4.55 4.16
N TYR A 39 -7.36 3.78 4.01
CA TYR A 39 -7.42 2.32 4.02
C TYR A 39 -7.99 1.76 5.33
N ASP A 40 -7.64 2.35 6.47
CA ASP A 40 -8.14 1.95 7.79
C ASP A 40 -9.65 2.19 7.92
N ASN A 41 -10.15 3.28 7.35
CA ASN A 41 -11.54 3.70 7.52
C ASN A 41 -12.53 2.79 6.76
N HIS A 42 -12.09 2.12 5.70
CA HIS A 42 -12.89 1.12 5.00
C HIS A 42 -12.38 -0.32 5.18
N VAL A 43 -11.45 -0.53 6.11
CA VAL A 43 -10.82 -1.84 6.40
C VAL A 43 -10.39 -2.53 5.11
N CYS A 44 -9.48 -1.86 4.37
CA CYS A 44 -9.11 -2.28 3.02
C CYS A 44 -8.56 -3.71 3.00
N PRO A 45 -9.17 -4.66 2.27
CA PRO A 45 -8.75 -6.06 2.26
C PRO A 45 -7.36 -6.28 1.63
N THR A 46 -6.87 -5.30 0.87
CA THR A 46 -5.60 -5.35 0.15
C THR A 46 -4.62 -4.28 0.61
N ALA A 47 -4.85 -3.63 1.77
CA ALA A 47 -3.95 -2.60 2.31
C ALA A 47 -2.51 -3.12 2.45
N THR A 48 -2.37 -4.38 2.89
CA THR A 48 -1.09 -5.04 3.16
C THR A 48 -0.24 -5.24 1.92
N LEU A 49 -0.83 -5.32 0.72
CA LEU A 49 -0.07 -5.44 -0.54
C LEU A 49 0.70 -4.16 -0.89
N LYS A 50 0.31 -3.02 -0.31
CA LYS A 50 0.97 -1.73 -0.49
C LYS A 50 1.70 -1.23 0.74
N ASP A 51 1.71 -2.00 1.83
CA ASP A 51 2.55 -1.73 2.99
C ASP A 51 4.01 -2.01 2.58
N ARG A 52 4.61 -1.04 1.86
CA ARG A 52 6.01 -1.05 1.43
C ARG A 52 6.88 -0.67 2.62
N ARG A 53 6.81 -1.45 3.70
CA ARG A 53 7.87 -1.39 4.70
C ARG A 53 9.10 -2.00 4.06
N ALA A 54 10.09 -1.14 3.83
CA ALA A 54 11.36 -1.60 3.33
C ALA A 54 11.94 -2.56 4.40
N PRO A 55 12.30 -3.80 4.03
CA PRO A 55 12.87 -4.73 4.98
C PRO A 55 14.17 -4.16 5.54
N THR A 56 14.35 -4.28 6.85
CA THR A 56 15.60 -3.90 7.51
C THR A 56 16.52 -5.10 7.58
N CYS A 57 17.81 -4.89 7.30
CA CYS A 57 18.81 -5.91 7.51
C CYS A 57 18.94 -6.20 9.01
N PRO A 58 18.75 -7.45 9.49
CA PRO A 58 18.82 -7.80 10.91
C PRO A 58 20.23 -7.68 11.52
N LEU A 59 21.28 -7.56 10.70
CA LEU A 59 22.66 -7.48 11.19
C LEU A 59 23.16 -6.05 11.39
N CYS A 60 22.77 -5.13 10.50
CA CYS A 60 23.28 -3.76 10.49
C CYS A 60 22.19 -2.70 10.62
N ASN A 61 20.92 -3.12 10.70
CA ASN A 61 19.74 -2.27 10.82
C ASN A 61 19.57 -1.24 9.69
N LYS A 62 20.24 -1.45 8.54
CA LYS A 62 20.09 -0.61 7.34
C LYS A 62 18.86 -1.03 6.55
N ILE A 63 18.25 -0.06 5.88
CA ILE A 63 17.10 -0.29 5.00
C ILE A 63 17.58 -0.98 3.71
N VAL A 64 16.96 -2.10 3.35
CA VAL A 64 17.31 -2.88 2.15
C VAL A 64 16.37 -2.49 1.01
N SER A 65 16.95 -2.13 -0.14
CA SER A 65 16.23 -1.76 -1.34
C SER A 65 15.87 -3.00 -2.15
N ILE A 66 14.58 -3.33 -2.25
CA ILE A 66 14.06 -4.46 -3.02
C ILE A 66 13.43 -3.99 -4.34
N LEU A 67 13.72 -4.68 -5.44
CA LEU A 67 13.04 -4.47 -6.72
C LEU A 67 11.70 -5.24 -6.73
N PRO A 68 10.68 -4.80 -7.51
CA PRO A 68 9.33 -5.38 -7.51
C PRO A 68 9.23 -6.87 -7.89
N HIS A 69 10.30 -7.46 -8.40
CA HIS A 69 10.37 -8.85 -8.87
C HIS A 69 11.43 -9.67 -8.11
N GLU A 70 11.96 -9.14 -7.01
CA GLU A 70 13.02 -9.78 -6.24
C GLU A 70 12.49 -10.25 -4.88
N SER A 71 12.77 -11.51 -4.55
CA SER A 71 12.40 -12.08 -3.25
C SER A 71 13.13 -11.35 -2.13
N ILE A 72 12.39 -10.90 -1.12
CA ILE A 72 12.93 -10.19 0.05
C ILE A 72 14.05 -11.01 0.71
N ASP A 73 13.84 -12.31 0.88
CA ASP A 73 14.78 -13.22 1.54
C ASP A 73 16.13 -13.26 0.82
N GLN A 74 16.10 -13.37 -0.51
CA GLN A 74 17.32 -13.44 -1.33
C GLN A 74 18.09 -12.12 -1.31
N LYS A 75 17.39 -10.98 -1.37
CA LYS A 75 18.04 -9.65 -1.32
C LYS A 75 18.68 -9.40 0.04
N VAL A 76 17.95 -9.67 1.12
CA VAL A 76 18.44 -9.47 2.48
C VAL A 76 19.66 -10.35 2.74
N ILE A 77 19.64 -11.61 2.30
CA ILE A 77 20.80 -12.51 2.40
C ILE A 77 21.99 -11.99 1.57
N TYR A 78 21.77 -11.53 0.34
CA TYR A 78 22.84 -10.99 -0.51
C TYR A 78 23.48 -9.72 0.09
N ASP A 79 22.66 -8.78 0.58
CA ASP A 79 23.13 -7.53 1.19
C ASP A 79 23.89 -7.79 2.50
N ILE A 80 23.40 -8.75 3.32
CA ILE A 80 24.12 -9.29 4.49
C ILE A 80 25.50 -9.83 4.09
N PHE A 81 25.57 -10.66 3.04
CA PHE A 81 26.81 -11.28 2.59
C PHE A 81 27.81 -10.23 2.09
N PHE A 82 27.34 -9.21 1.37
CA PHE A 82 28.21 -8.15 0.85
C PHE A 82 28.82 -7.30 1.98
N LEU A 83 28.07 -7.04 3.06
CA LEU A 83 28.57 -6.29 4.22
C LEU A 83 29.51 -7.11 5.12
N GLN A 84 29.34 -8.43 5.21
CA GLN A 84 30.22 -9.30 6.01
C GLN A 84 31.48 -9.75 5.29
N PHE A 85 31.46 -9.86 3.95
CA PHE A 85 32.56 -10.44 3.16
C PHE A 85 33.27 -9.46 2.22
N ASN A 86 32.97 -8.16 2.26
CA ASN A 86 33.74 -7.13 1.55
C ASN A 86 34.43 -6.16 2.52
N PRO A 87 35.39 -6.63 3.36
CA PRO A 87 36.14 -5.75 4.24
C PRO A 87 37.36 -5.17 3.49
N ILE A 88 37.18 -4.38 2.42
CA ILE A 88 38.25 -3.52 1.87
C ILE A 88 37.73 -2.54 0.81
N LEU A 89 37.35 -1.35 1.25
CA LEU A 89 38.09 -0.12 0.92
C LEU A 89 38.31 0.66 2.22
#